data_AF-I2GH69-F1
#
_entry.id   AF-I2GH69-F1
#
_cell.length_a   1.000
_cell.length_b   1.000
_cell.length_c   1.000
_cell.angle_alpha   90.00
_cell.angle_beta   90.00
_cell.angle_gamma   90.00
#
_symmetry.space_group_name_H-M   'P 1'
#
loop_
_entity.id
_entity.type
_entity.pdbx_description
1 polymer ?
#
loop_
_entity_poly.entity_id
_entity_poly.type
_entity_poly.pdbx_seq_one_letter_code
_entity_poly.pdbx_strand_id
1 'polypeptide(L)'
;MKTIEMNIDALCRYKLTPNQYLLLLLIHSRQYATMYKFGQEGPGFTAEEIGELVDRGFLLNLNKSGYYYVDLFVLTDEVRADLFEPEREKAALEFWNTYPILIRDTATGLGCSLLATDKHRFLTDYYAKVGYSVDKHARVMEALHYAIDHDLVDMPIREWFDSEQWTLLLELKELQTTA
;
A
#
# COMPACT_ATOMS: atom_id res chain seq x y z
N MET A 1 -12.24 5.39 -1.70
CA MET A 1 -12.24 4.89 -3.08
C MET A 1 -13.14 3.67 -3.10
N LYS A 2 -13.91 3.38 -4.16
CA LYS A 2 -14.67 2.12 -4.17
C LYS A 2 -13.66 0.98 -4.32
N THR A 3 -13.72 -0.06 -3.49
CA THR A 3 -12.80 -1.22 -3.50
C THR A 3 -12.57 -1.79 -4.92
N ILE A 4 -13.56 -1.68 -5.80
CA ILE A 4 -13.49 -2.09 -7.21
C ILE A 4 -12.46 -1.27 -8.00
N GLU A 5 -12.43 0.06 -7.86
CA GLU A 5 -11.49 0.94 -8.56
C GLU A 5 -10.05 0.63 -8.14
N MET A 6 -9.83 0.45 -6.82
CA MET A 6 -8.52 0.07 -6.27
C MET A 6 -8.01 -1.25 -6.84
N ASN A 7 -8.91 -2.23 -6.96
CA ASN A 7 -8.56 -3.53 -7.51
C ASN A 7 -8.24 -3.42 -9.00
N ILE A 8 -9.00 -2.64 -9.78
CA ILE A 8 -8.70 -2.43 -11.21
C ILE A 8 -7.34 -1.75 -11.39
N ASP A 9 -7.05 -0.70 -10.62
CA ASP A 9 -5.76 -0.01 -10.70
C ASP A 9 -4.60 -0.93 -10.34
N ALA A 10 -4.77 -1.76 -9.30
CA ALA A 10 -3.78 -2.76 -8.92
C ALA A 10 -3.59 -3.83 -10.01
N LEU A 11 -4.66 -4.29 -10.67
CA LEU A 11 -4.58 -5.20 -11.82
C LEU A 11 -3.79 -4.61 -12.98
N CYS A 12 -4.03 -3.33 -13.30
CA CYS A 12 -3.30 -2.63 -14.34
C CYS A 12 -1.81 -2.49 -14.00
N ARG A 13 -1.49 -2.10 -12.75
CA ARG A 13 -0.10 -1.96 -12.26
C ARG A 13 0.66 -3.29 -12.31
N TYR A 14 0.03 -4.35 -11.81
CA TYR A 14 0.59 -5.69 -11.86
C TYR A 14 0.36 -6.39 -13.20
N LYS A 15 -0.17 -5.74 -14.24
CA LYS A 15 -0.43 -6.37 -15.56
C LYS A 15 -1.06 -7.77 -15.43
N LEU A 16 -1.98 -7.93 -14.49
CA LEU A 16 -2.60 -9.21 -14.18
C LEU A 16 -3.75 -9.46 -15.14
N THR A 17 -3.82 -10.67 -15.70
CA THR A 17 -5.02 -11.09 -16.42
C THR A 17 -6.17 -11.33 -15.42
N PRO A 18 -7.44 -11.27 -15.87
CA PRO A 18 -8.57 -11.63 -15.01
C PRO A 18 -8.45 -13.04 -14.41
N ASN A 19 -7.87 -14.00 -15.14
CA ASN A 19 -7.69 -15.37 -14.68
C ASN A 19 -6.60 -15.47 -13.60
N GLN A 20 -5.48 -14.75 -13.77
CA GLN A 20 -4.43 -14.63 -12.76
C GLN A 20 -4.97 -13.97 -11.48
N TYR A 21 -5.77 -12.91 -11.60
CA TYR A 21 -6.42 -12.30 -10.44
C TYR A 21 -7.34 -13.27 -9.70
N LEU A 22 -8.16 -14.02 -10.45
CA LEU A 22 -9.05 -15.03 -9.86
C LEU A 22 -8.24 -16.09 -9.08
N LEU A 23 -7.12 -16.55 -9.63
CA LEU A 23 -6.22 -17.46 -8.92
C LEU A 23 -5.71 -16.85 -7.61
N LEU A 24 -5.17 -15.64 -7.66
CA LEU A 24 -4.65 -14.94 -6.48
C LEU A 24 -5.73 -14.75 -5.41
N LEU A 25 -6.95 -14.39 -5.83
CA LEU A 25 -8.12 -14.25 -4.95
C LEU A 25 -8.49 -15.57 -4.28
N LEU A 26 -8.52 -16.68 -5.03
CA LEU A 26 -8.88 -17.99 -4.51
C LEU A 26 -7.80 -18.54 -3.55
N ILE A 27 -6.52 -18.29 -3.83
CA ILE A 27 -5.41 -18.61 -2.93
C ILE A 27 -5.52 -17.79 -1.65
N HIS A 28 -5.70 -16.46 -1.77
CA HIS A 28 -5.83 -15.56 -0.63
C HIS A 28 -7.00 -15.94 0.29
N SER A 29 -8.16 -16.24 -0.30
CA SER A 29 -9.38 -16.63 0.43
C SER A 29 -9.41 -18.09 0.86
N ARG A 30 -8.34 -18.86 0.58
CA ARG A 30 -8.20 -20.31 0.87
C ARG A 30 -9.36 -21.16 0.33
N GLN A 31 -9.92 -20.75 -0.80
CA GLN A 31 -11.07 -21.42 -1.45
C GLN A 31 -10.61 -22.55 -2.38
N TYR A 32 -9.78 -23.48 -1.87
CA TYR A 32 -9.16 -24.53 -2.69
C TYR A 32 -10.18 -25.46 -3.36
N ALA A 33 -11.29 -25.79 -2.67
CA ALA A 33 -12.36 -26.60 -3.26
C ALA A 33 -12.97 -25.92 -4.50
N THR A 34 -13.22 -24.61 -4.42
CA THR A 34 -13.70 -23.79 -5.55
C THR A 34 -12.67 -23.73 -6.67
N MET A 35 -11.39 -23.64 -6.32
CA MET A 35 -10.28 -23.62 -7.28
C MET A 35 -10.18 -24.94 -8.06
N TYR A 36 -10.27 -26.09 -7.37
CA TYR A 36 -10.33 -27.40 -8.01
C TYR A 36 -11.57 -27.54 -8.90
N LYS A 37 -12.74 -27.08 -8.43
CA LYS A 37 -13.97 -27.05 -9.23
C LYS A 37 -13.79 -26.23 -10.51
N PHE A 38 -13.20 -25.04 -10.41
CA PHE A 38 -12.92 -24.19 -11.57
C PHE A 38 -11.93 -24.84 -12.55
N GLY A 39 -10.94 -25.59 -12.05
CA GLY A 39 -10.02 -26.37 -12.86
C GLY A 39 -10.65 -27.57 -13.58
N GLN A 40 -11.69 -28.17 -13.00
CA GLN A 40 -12.36 -29.35 -13.56
C GLN A 40 -13.52 -29.00 -14.49
N GLU A 41 -14.31 -27.99 -14.14
CA GLU A 41 -15.54 -27.60 -14.84
C GLU A 41 -15.36 -26.34 -15.71
N GLY A 42 -14.32 -25.55 -15.47
CA GLY A 42 -14.04 -24.28 -16.14
C GLY A 42 -12.77 -24.31 -16.99
N PRO A 43 -12.28 -23.13 -17.41
CA PRO A 43 -11.02 -22.98 -18.14
C PRO A 43 -9.80 -23.42 -17.31
N GLY A 44 -9.92 -23.38 -15.99
CA GLY A 44 -8.84 -23.66 -15.05
C GLY A 44 -7.72 -22.62 -15.09
N PHE A 45 -6.55 -23.04 -14.61
CA PHE A 45 -5.32 -22.25 -14.57
C PHE A 45 -4.23 -23.02 -15.29
N THR A 46 -3.57 -22.37 -16.24
CA THR A 46 -2.46 -23.00 -16.97
C THR A 46 -1.17 -22.96 -16.15
N ALA A 47 -0.27 -23.91 -16.41
CA ALA A 47 1.04 -23.92 -15.77
C ALA A 47 1.87 -22.67 -16.12
N GLU A 48 1.67 -22.13 -17.33
CA GLU A 48 2.30 -20.89 -17.79
C GLU A 48 1.82 -19.68 -16.98
N GLU A 49 0.50 -19.50 -16.80
CA GLU A 49 -0.04 -18.40 -15.98
C GLU A 49 0.45 -18.46 -14.52
N ILE A 50 0.54 -19.66 -13.94
CA ILE A 50 1.04 -19.85 -12.57
C ILE A 50 2.55 -19.57 -12.53
N GLY A 51 3.30 -20.07 -13.52
CA GLY A 51 4.73 -19.85 -13.67
C GLY A 51 5.07 -18.36 -13.75
N GLU A 52 4.35 -17.60 -14.57
CA GLU A 52 4.52 -16.14 -14.66
C GLU A 52 4.33 -15.44 -13.31
N LEU A 53 3.33 -15.85 -12.51
CA LEU A 53 3.11 -15.27 -11.18
C LEU A 53 4.25 -15.59 -10.21
N VAL A 54 4.84 -16.78 -10.33
CA VAL A 54 6.01 -17.18 -9.53
C VAL A 54 7.25 -16.40 -9.97
N ASP A 55 7.52 -16.33 -11.27
CA ASP A 55 8.67 -15.64 -11.85
C ASP A 55 8.66 -14.13 -11.51
N ARG A 56 7.47 -13.57 -11.37
CA ARG A 56 7.26 -12.16 -10.98
C ARG A 56 7.25 -11.94 -9.46
N GLY A 57 7.42 -12.99 -8.66
CA GLY A 57 7.46 -12.91 -7.20
C GLY A 57 6.10 -12.65 -6.54
N PHE A 58 4.99 -12.94 -7.22
CA PHE A 58 3.64 -12.78 -6.66
C PHE A 58 3.17 -14.03 -5.92
N LEU A 59 3.70 -15.18 -6.31
CA LEU A 59 3.49 -16.47 -5.67
C LEU A 59 4.81 -17.11 -5.28
N LEU A 60 4.82 -17.73 -4.11
CA LEU A 60 5.85 -18.68 -3.70
C LEU A 60 5.35 -20.09 -4.00
N ASN A 61 6.15 -20.84 -4.75
CA ASN A 61 5.91 -22.25 -5.01
C ASN A 61 6.57 -23.11 -3.92
N LEU A 62 5.77 -23.72 -3.05
CA LEU A 62 6.25 -24.62 -1.99
C LEU A 62 6.19 -26.10 -2.38
N ASN A 63 5.88 -26.40 -3.64
CA ASN A 63 5.86 -27.77 -4.14
C ASN A 63 7.27 -28.39 -4.15
N LYS A 64 7.35 -29.66 -3.77
CA LYS A 64 8.56 -30.48 -3.97
C LYS A 64 8.59 -31.02 -5.40
N SER A 65 9.79 -31.26 -5.93
CA SER A 65 9.97 -31.85 -7.26
C SER A 65 9.11 -33.11 -7.43
N GLY A 66 8.31 -33.14 -8.50
CA GLY A 66 7.41 -34.25 -8.82
C GLY A 66 5.98 -34.12 -8.27
N TYR A 67 5.70 -33.09 -7.46
CA TYR A 67 4.36 -32.78 -6.96
C TYR A 67 3.92 -31.40 -7.44
N TYR A 68 2.63 -31.26 -7.74
CA TYR A 68 2.05 -29.99 -8.19
C TYR A 68 0.65 -29.81 -7.60
N TYR A 69 0.62 -29.42 -6.34
CA TYR A 69 -0.59 -29.13 -5.58
C TYR A 69 -0.81 -27.62 -5.50
N VAL A 70 -2.03 -27.19 -5.79
CA VAL A 70 -2.34 -25.76 -5.92
C VAL A 70 -2.39 -25.06 -4.55
N ASP A 71 -2.70 -25.81 -3.50
CA ASP A 71 -2.66 -25.39 -2.10
C ASP A 71 -1.23 -25.20 -1.54
N LEU A 72 -0.21 -25.63 -2.29
CA LEU A 72 1.20 -25.35 -1.98
C LEU A 72 1.74 -24.09 -2.65
N PHE A 73 0.87 -23.27 -3.25
CA PHE A 73 1.21 -21.91 -3.65
C PHE A 73 0.75 -20.91 -2.59
N VAL A 74 1.63 -19.97 -2.26
CA VAL A 74 1.37 -18.94 -1.24
C VAL A 74 1.56 -17.56 -1.86
N LEU A 75 0.62 -16.66 -1.63
CA LEU A 75 0.77 -15.25 -2.02
C LEU A 75 1.91 -14.60 -1.23
N THR A 76 2.71 -13.78 -1.90
CA THR A 76 3.66 -12.90 -1.20
C THR A 76 2.94 -11.80 -0.44
N ASP A 77 3.55 -11.33 0.66
CA ASP A 77 2.95 -10.34 1.54
C ASP A 77 2.67 -9.01 0.81
N GLU A 78 3.55 -8.61 -0.12
CA GLU A 78 3.41 -7.40 -0.93
C GLU A 78 2.12 -7.42 -1.77
N VAL A 79 1.94 -8.48 -2.56
CA VAL A 79 0.75 -8.63 -3.42
C VAL A 79 -0.51 -8.84 -2.57
N ARG A 80 -0.40 -9.55 -1.45
CA ARG A 80 -1.53 -9.75 -0.53
C ARG A 80 -2.01 -8.41 0.03
N ALA A 81 -1.09 -7.61 0.54
CA ALA A 81 -1.40 -6.31 1.11
C ALA A 81 -2.04 -5.39 0.05
N ASP A 82 -1.46 -5.35 -1.15
CA ASP A 82 -1.93 -4.45 -2.20
C ASP A 82 -3.24 -4.90 -2.87
N LEU A 83 -3.48 -6.21 -3.07
CA LEU A 83 -4.67 -6.71 -3.77
C LEU A 83 -5.84 -7.09 -2.89
N PHE A 84 -5.62 -7.37 -1.60
CA PHE A 84 -6.67 -7.97 -0.77
C PHE A 84 -6.83 -7.38 0.63
N GLU A 85 -5.92 -6.54 1.12
CA GLU A 85 -6.08 -5.97 2.46
C GLU A 85 -7.32 -5.05 2.50
N PRO A 86 -8.25 -5.23 3.46
CA PRO A 86 -9.44 -4.39 3.59
C PRO A 86 -9.08 -2.96 4.04
N GLU A 87 -7.95 -2.82 4.73
CA GLU A 87 -7.48 -1.59 5.34
C GLU A 87 -6.47 -0.82 4.46
N ARG A 88 -6.47 -1.01 3.13
CA ARG A 88 -5.56 -0.30 2.21
C ARG A 88 -5.56 1.23 2.37
N GLU A 89 -6.72 1.80 2.67
CA GLU A 89 -6.83 3.25 2.92
C GLU A 89 -6.40 3.65 4.33
N LYS A 90 -6.20 2.71 5.26
CA LYS A 90 -5.92 3.00 6.66
C LYS A 90 -4.61 3.75 6.85
N ALA A 91 -3.55 3.37 6.14
CA ALA A 91 -2.27 4.09 6.20
C ALA A 91 -2.41 5.55 5.73
N ALA A 92 -3.14 5.77 4.62
CA ALA A 92 -3.39 7.11 4.10
C ALA A 92 -4.32 7.92 5.02
N LEU A 93 -5.33 7.28 5.60
CA LEU A 93 -6.25 7.88 6.55
C LEU A 93 -5.58 8.21 7.88
N GLU A 94 -4.70 7.33 8.36
CA GLU A 94 -3.87 7.53 9.54
C GLU A 94 -2.99 8.76 9.36
N PHE A 95 -2.26 8.85 8.25
CA PHE A 95 -1.48 10.04 7.93
C PHE A 95 -2.34 11.31 7.86
N TRP A 96 -3.46 11.26 7.13
CA TRP A 96 -4.39 12.38 6.99
C TRP A 96 -4.92 12.88 8.35
N ASN A 97 -5.26 11.95 9.24
CA ASN A 97 -5.85 12.29 10.55
C ASN A 97 -4.80 12.77 11.55
N THR A 98 -3.54 12.35 11.40
CA THR A 98 -2.42 12.79 12.23
C THR A 98 -1.90 14.16 11.81
N TYR A 99 -2.00 14.52 10.53
CA TYR A 99 -1.48 15.79 10.03
C TYR A 99 -2.22 16.99 10.66
N PRO A 100 -1.51 18.03 11.16
CA PRO A 100 -2.13 19.18 11.77
C PRO A 100 -3.11 19.90 10.84
N ILE A 101 -4.27 20.30 11.36
CA ILE A 101 -5.32 20.93 10.55
C ILE A 101 -5.05 22.42 10.33
N LEU A 102 -4.58 23.10 11.37
CA LEU A 102 -4.38 24.55 11.40
C LEU A 102 -3.06 24.86 12.07
N ILE A 103 -2.30 25.78 11.47
CA ILE A 103 -1.22 26.49 12.15
C ILE A 103 -1.59 27.96 12.28
N ARG A 104 -1.09 28.61 13.32
CA ARG A 104 -1.16 30.06 13.44
C ARG A 104 0.15 30.64 12.95
N ASP A 105 0.06 31.52 11.97
CA ASP A 105 1.18 32.35 11.58
C ASP A 105 1.58 33.24 12.77
N THR A 106 2.84 33.15 13.20
CA THR A 106 3.37 33.90 14.34
C THR A 106 3.56 35.39 14.03
N ALA A 107 3.70 35.77 12.76
CA ALA A 107 3.85 37.15 12.32
C ALA A 107 2.50 37.84 12.07
N THR A 108 1.52 37.13 11.49
CA THR A 108 0.21 37.72 11.14
C THR A 108 -0.92 37.35 12.10
N GLY A 109 -0.74 36.32 12.93
CA GLY A 109 -1.77 35.80 13.84
C GLY A 109 -2.92 35.06 13.13
N LEU A 110 -2.87 34.95 11.79
CA LEU A 110 -3.89 34.31 10.98
C LEU A 110 -3.74 32.78 11.02
N GLY A 111 -4.88 32.07 11.02
CA GLY A 111 -4.90 30.62 10.92
C GLY A 111 -4.81 30.17 9.47
N CYS A 112 -3.80 29.38 9.13
CA CYS A 112 -3.66 28.75 7.82
C CYS A 112 -4.11 27.29 7.91
N SER A 113 -5.07 26.90 7.06
CA SER A 113 -5.48 25.51 6.93
C SER A 113 -4.41 24.73 6.16
N LEU A 114 -3.88 23.68 6.78
CA LEU A 114 -2.88 22.83 6.16
C LEU A 114 -3.50 21.67 5.39
N LEU A 115 -4.79 21.40 5.58
CA LEU A 115 -5.56 20.39 4.84
C LEU A 115 -6.28 20.98 3.62
N ALA A 116 -5.73 22.04 3.00
CA ALA A 116 -6.31 22.70 1.82
C ALA A 116 -6.13 21.89 0.52
N THR A 117 -6.56 20.62 0.51
CA THR A 117 -6.49 19.73 -0.65
C THR A 117 -7.70 18.80 -0.71
N ASP A 118 -7.96 18.21 -1.88
CA ASP A 118 -9.00 17.20 -2.02
C ASP A 118 -8.59 15.93 -1.28
N LYS A 119 -9.34 15.61 -0.21
CA LYS A 119 -9.06 14.45 0.64
C LYS A 119 -9.01 13.16 -0.18
N HIS A 120 -9.95 12.97 -1.09
CA HIS A 120 -10.03 11.73 -1.85
C HIS A 120 -8.80 11.52 -2.72
N ARG A 121 -8.41 12.55 -3.47
CA ARG A 121 -7.22 12.56 -4.30
C ARG A 121 -5.95 12.39 -3.48
N PHE A 122 -5.85 13.05 -2.32
CA PHE A 122 -4.71 12.89 -1.44
C PHE A 122 -4.56 11.44 -0.95
N LEU A 123 -5.65 10.81 -0.49
CA LEU A 123 -5.60 9.44 -0.01
C LEU A 123 -5.15 8.46 -1.12
N THR A 124 -5.62 8.68 -2.36
CA THR A 124 -5.18 7.89 -3.52
C THR A 124 -3.68 8.08 -3.81
N ASP A 125 -3.20 9.32 -3.82
CA ASP A 125 -1.80 9.63 -4.11
C ASP A 125 -0.87 9.11 -2.99
N TYR A 126 -1.30 9.24 -1.73
CA TYR A 126 -0.59 8.69 -0.58
C TYR A 126 -0.49 7.17 -0.66
N TYR A 127 -1.61 6.52 -0.96
CA TYR A 127 -1.63 5.07 -1.16
C TYR A 127 -0.66 4.64 -2.26
N ALA A 128 -0.69 5.34 -3.40
CA ALA A 128 0.16 5.07 -4.55
C ALA A 128 1.67 5.25 -4.28
N LYS A 129 2.05 6.16 -3.39
CA LYS A 129 3.47 6.49 -3.14
C LYS A 129 4.03 5.80 -1.90
N VAL A 130 3.23 5.65 -0.86
CA VAL A 130 3.66 5.26 0.49
C VAL A 130 2.86 4.07 1.01
N GLY A 131 1.53 4.08 0.82
CA GLY A 131 0.63 3.10 1.45
C GLY A 131 0.87 1.63 1.08
N TYR A 132 1.59 1.35 -0.01
CA TYR A 132 1.96 -0.03 -0.39
C TYR A 132 2.94 -0.72 0.57
N SER A 133 3.76 0.05 1.29
CA SER A 133 4.82 -0.50 2.13
C SER A 133 4.58 -0.11 3.58
N VAL A 134 4.38 -1.12 4.43
CA VAL A 134 4.24 -0.95 5.88
C VAL A 134 5.46 -0.24 6.45
N ASP A 135 6.67 -0.65 6.05
CA ASP A 135 7.92 -0.03 6.50
C ASP A 135 8.03 1.42 6.03
N LYS A 136 7.67 1.71 4.77
CA LYS A 136 7.70 3.08 4.26
C LYS A 136 6.68 3.96 4.98
N HIS A 137 5.47 3.46 5.21
CA HIS A 137 4.45 4.17 5.98
C HIS A 137 4.92 4.42 7.41
N ALA A 138 5.49 3.43 8.10
CA ALA A 138 6.03 3.58 9.44
C ALA A 138 7.09 4.69 9.51
N ARG A 139 8.01 4.76 8.53
CA ARG A 139 9.00 5.83 8.43
C ARG A 139 8.37 7.20 8.21
N VAL A 140 7.36 7.30 7.34
CA VAL A 140 6.65 8.56 7.09
C VAL A 140 5.92 9.03 8.35
N MET A 141 5.28 8.12 9.07
CA MET A 141 4.59 8.42 10.33
C MET A 141 5.56 8.82 11.43
N GLU A 142 6.70 8.14 11.56
CA GLU A 142 7.75 8.50 12.50
C GLU A 142 8.25 9.94 12.27
N ALA A 143 8.49 10.29 11.00
CA ALA A 143 8.92 11.64 10.64
C ALA A 143 7.83 12.69 10.92
N LEU A 144 6.57 12.38 10.64
CA LEU A 144 5.44 13.26 10.93
C LEU A 144 5.29 13.49 12.44
N HIS A 145 5.36 12.44 13.25
CA HIS A 145 5.31 12.56 14.71
C HIS A 145 6.46 13.41 15.23
N TYR A 146 7.68 13.17 14.77
CA TYR A 146 8.83 13.99 15.13
C TYR A 146 8.62 15.47 14.77
N ALA A 147 8.10 15.76 13.58
CA ALA A 147 7.82 17.13 13.17
C ALA A 147 6.74 17.80 14.03
N ILE A 148 5.68 17.07 14.40
CA ILE A 148 4.63 17.59 15.29
C ILE A 148 5.19 17.86 16.69
N ASP A 149 5.96 16.92 17.24
CA ASP A 149 6.51 17.03 18.60
C ASP A 149 7.52 18.20 18.75
N HIS A 150 8.10 18.66 17.64
CA HIS A 150 9.08 19.75 17.59
C HIS A 150 8.55 21.03 16.90
N ASP A 151 7.24 21.12 16.64
CA ASP A 151 6.60 22.26 15.95
C ASP A 151 7.24 22.61 14.59
N LEU A 152 7.71 21.59 13.84
CA LEU A 152 8.39 21.74 12.54
C LEU A 152 7.43 21.67 11.34
N VAL A 153 6.12 21.50 11.56
CA VAL A 153 5.14 21.48 10.48
C VAL A 153 4.72 22.91 10.13
N ASP A 154 5.18 23.41 8.99
CA ASP A 154 4.97 24.80 8.56
C ASP A 154 4.30 24.94 7.18
N MET A 155 4.03 23.82 6.50
CA MET A 155 3.53 23.81 5.12
C MET A 155 2.27 22.94 4.95
N PRO A 156 1.45 23.20 3.91
CA PRO A 156 0.27 22.39 3.61
C PRO A 156 0.62 20.91 3.41
N ILE A 157 -0.31 20.02 3.79
CA ILE A 157 -0.15 18.56 3.71
C ILE A 157 0.31 18.09 2.33
N ARG A 158 -0.16 18.77 1.27
CA ARG A 158 0.17 18.42 -0.11
C ARG A 158 1.63 18.71 -0.43
N GLU A 159 2.10 19.89 -0.06
CA GLU A 159 3.49 20.31 -0.29
C GLU A 159 4.45 19.44 0.53
N TRP A 160 4.09 19.15 1.79
CA TRP A 160 4.87 18.26 2.66
C TRP A 160 5.03 16.86 2.05
N PHE A 161 3.93 16.32 1.53
CA PHE A 161 3.90 14.99 0.93
C PHE A 161 4.62 14.92 -0.43
N ASP A 162 4.40 15.90 -1.29
CA ASP A 162 4.99 15.94 -2.63
C ASP A 162 6.52 16.14 -2.55
N SER A 163 6.99 16.96 -1.59
CA SER A 163 8.42 17.22 -1.37
C SER A 163 9.15 16.16 -0.53
N GLU A 164 8.46 15.10 -0.10
CA GLU A 164 9.05 14.01 0.68
C GLU A 164 9.73 14.46 1.99
N GLN A 165 9.14 15.43 2.70
CA GLN A 165 9.73 16.03 3.91
C GLN A 165 10.15 15.02 4.97
N TRP A 166 9.53 13.83 4.99
CA TRP A 166 9.94 12.75 5.89
C TRP A 166 11.41 12.35 5.75
N THR A 167 12.02 12.50 4.58
CA THR A 167 13.45 12.20 4.38
C THR A 167 14.33 13.14 5.19
N LEU A 168 14.13 14.45 5.01
CA LEU A 168 14.84 15.51 5.71
C LEU A 168 14.62 15.45 7.24
N LEU A 169 13.38 15.19 7.67
CA LEU A 169 13.05 15.12 9.09
C LEU A 169 13.72 13.94 9.81
N LEU A 170 13.83 12.79 9.14
CA LEU A 170 14.55 11.64 9.69
C LEU A 170 16.06 11.91 9.77
N GLU A 171 16.65 12.54 8.75
CA GLU A 171 18.05 12.97 8.79
C GLU A 171 18.34 13.95 9.93
N LEU A 172 17.45 14.94 10.14
CA LEU A 172 17.54 15.88 11.26
C LEU A 172 17.48 15.18 12.63
N LYS A 173 16.56 14.22 12.77
CA LYS A 173 16.42 13.42 14.00
C LYS A 173 17.68 12.60 14.30
N GLU A 174 18.29 11.99 13.29
CA GLU A 174 19.54 11.23 13.45
C GLU A 174 20.69 12.11 13.94
N LEU A 175 20.84 13.30 13.35
CA LEU A 175 21.88 14.28 13.72
C LEU A 175 21.74 14.77 15.17
N GLN A 176 20.51 14.99 15.65
CA GLN A 176 20.28 15.40 17.04
C GLN A 176 20.52 14.28 18.05
N THR A 177 20.41 13.01 17.62
CA THR A 177 20.65 11.85 18.50
C THR A 177 22.14 11.52 18.61
N THR A 178 22.95 11.95 17.64
CA THR A 178 24.41 11.73 17.62
C THR A 178 25.22 12.89 18.20
N ALA A 179 24.59 14.02 18.51
CA ALA A 179 25.19 15.20 19.15
C ALA A 179 25.08 15.13 20.69
#